data_AF-A0AAV0MK99-F1
#
_entry.id   AF-A0AAV0MK99-F1
#
_cell.length_a   1.000
_cell.length_b   1.000
_cell.length_c   1.000
_cell.angle_alpha   90.00
_cell.angle_beta   90.00
_cell.angle_gamma   90.00
#
_symmetry.space_group_name_H-M   'P 1'
#
loop_
_entity.id
_entity.type
_entity.pdbx_description
1 polymer ?
#
loop_
_entity_poly.entity_id
_entity_poly.type
_entity_poly.pdbx_seq_one_letter_code
_entity_poly.pdbx_strand_id
1 'polypeptide(L)'
;MVEMVVVGARCSDLRAAVSGVEEILEGVVEMLRNPIPNPRALKIGIKAMFALCLAKQTRHKAVSAGAAETLVDRLPDFDKCDAERALATVELLCRVPSGCEALADHALTVPLLVKTILKISDRATEYAAGALLALCSASEICQREAVRAGVLTQMLLLVQSDCTDRAKRKAQMLLKLLRDSWPEDSAGNSDDYVYSEVVPF
;
A
#
# COMPACT_ATOMS: atom_id res chain seq x y z
N MET A 1 -43.18 25.70 23.14
CA MET A 1 -42.03 25.61 24.06
C MET A 1 -41.66 24.14 24.22
N VAL A 2 -40.48 23.61 23.93
CA VAL A 2 -39.26 24.05 23.26
C VAL A 2 -38.58 22.71 22.90
N GLU A 3 -38.53 22.37 21.61
CA GLU A 3 -37.59 21.38 21.08
C GLU A 3 -36.19 21.99 21.17
N MET A 4 -35.36 21.68 22.18
CA MET A 4 -33.98 22.22 22.22
C MET A 4 -33.04 21.59 23.26
N VAL A 5 -33.00 20.25 23.41
CA VAL A 5 -31.97 19.61 24.27
C VAL A 5 -31.27 18.39 23.65
N VAL A 6 -31.81 17.76 22.60
CA VAL A 6 -31.25 16.47 22.10
C VAL A 6 -30.01 16.65 21.19
N VAL A 7 -29.71 17.86 20.72
CA VAL A 7 -28.53 18.11 19.85
C VAL A 7 -27.23 18.18 20.65
N GLY A 8 -27.27 18.59 21.93
CA GLY A 8 -26.09 18.76 22.77
C GLY A 8 -25.49 17.43 23.27
N ALA A 9 -26.34 16.52 23.76
CA ALA A 9 -25.90 15.25 24.36
C ALA A 9 -25.27 14.29 23.33
N ARG A 10 -25.82 14.22 22.11
CA ARG A 10 -25.21 13.41 21.04
C ARG A 10 -23.84 13.94 20.62
N CYS A 11 -23.63 15.26 20.66
CA CYS A 11 -22.39 15.89 20.22
C CYS A 11 -21.25 15.72 21.25
N SER A 12 -21.53 15.81 22.55
CA SER A 12 -20.54 15.57 23.60
C SER A 12 -20.11 14.10 23.64
N ASP A 13 -21.06 13.17 23.54
CA ASP A 13 -20.77 11.73 23.58
C ASP A 13 -20.03 11.27 22.32
N LEU A 14 -20.41 11.82 21.15
CA LEU A 14 -19.66 11.60 19.90
C LEU A 14 -18.25 12.20 19.99
N ARG A 15 -18.06 13.40 20.54
CA ARG A 15 -16.74 14.00 20.73
C ARG A 15 -15.87 13.19 21.69
N ALA A 16 -16.43 12.75 22.82
CA ALA A 16 -15.70 11.93 23.79
C ALA A 16 -15.31 10.57 23.20
N ALA A 17 -16.22 9.91 22.47
CA ALA A 17 -15.92 8.67 21.75
C ALA A 17 -14.87 8.88 20.64
N VAL A 18 -14.94 10.02 19.94
CA VAL A 18 -13.97 10.43 18.91
C VAL A 18 -12.58 10.67 19.51
N SER A 19 -12.50 11.35 20.67
CA SER A 19 -11.26 11.56 21.43
C SER A 19 -10.65 10.24 21.86
N GLY A 20 -11.46 9.34 22.44
CA GLY A 20 -10.99 8.04 22.87
C GLY A 20 -10.40 7.20 21.74
N VAL A 21 -10.97 7.27 20.53
CA VAL A 21 -10.42 6.54 19.37
C VAL A 21 -9.08 7.14 18.91
N GLU A 22 -8.90 8.46 18.98
CA GLU A 22 -7.63 9.12 18.62
C GLU A 22 -6.52 8.75 19.62
N GLU A 23 -6.79 8.84 20.92
CA GLU A 23 -5.87 8.44 21.98
C GLU A 23 -5.47 6.96 21.86
N ILE A 24 -6.43 6.08 21.54
CA ILE A 24 -6.14 4.65 21.29
C ILE A 24 -5.23 4.50 20.06
N LEU A 25 -5.50 5.22 18.97
CA LEU A 25 -4.69 5.14 17.75
C LEU A 25 -3.26 5.61 18.00
N GLU A 26 -3.10 6.74 18.68
CA GLU A 26 -1.79 7.26 19.09
C GLU A 26 -1.04 6.24 19.96
N GLY A 27 -1.69 5.68 20.97
CA GLY A 27 -1.10 4.64 21.82
C GLY A 27 -0.71 3.38 21.06
N VAL A 28 -1.50 2.95 20.08
CA VAL A 28 -1.17 1.79 19.23
C VAL A 28 -0.02 2.11 18.27
N VAL A 29 0.03 3.30 17.67
CA VAL A 29 1.16 3.72 16.83
C VAL A 29 2.44 3.77 17.65
N GLU A 30 2.39 4.34 18.85
CA GLU A 30 3.56 4.41 19.73
C GLU A 30 4.07 3.02 20.14
N MET A 31 3.16 2.09 20.43
CA MET A 31 3.49 0.69 20.69
C MET A 31 4.17 0.01 19.50
N LEU A 32 3.79 0.36 18.27
CA LEU A 32 4.39 -0.19 17.05
C LEU A 32 5.75 0.46 16.76
N ARG A 33 5.88 1.78 16.96
CA ARG A 33 7.10 2.55 16.68
C ARG A 33 8.21 2.19 17.65
N ASN A 34 7.88 2.11 18.94
CA ASN A 34 8.80 1.84 20.03
C ASN A 34 8.37 0.56 20.76
N PRO A 35 8.51 -0.61 20.13
CA PRO A 35 8.10 -1.84 20.76
C PRO A 35 8.94 -2.06 22.02
N ILE A 36 8.24 -2.20 23.15
CA ILE A 36 8.81 -2.77 24.38
C ILE A 36 9.49 -4.10 23.98
N PRO A 37 10.60 -4.53 24.62
CA PRO A 37 11.28 -5.80 24.36
C PRO A 37 10.41 -7.02 24.73
N ASN A 38 9.32 -7.16 24.00
CA ASN A 38 8.29 -8.16 24.11
C ASN A 38 7.77 -8.39 22.69
N PRO A 39 8.07 -9.54 22.06
CA PRO A 39 7.64 -9.83 20.70
C PRO A 39 6.11 -9.86 20.53
N ARG A 40 5.35 -9.92 21.64
CA ARG A 40 3.88 -9.84 21.60
C ARG A 40 3.38 -8.41 21.36
N ALA A 41 4.17 -7.38 21.66
CA ALA A 41 3.75 -5.98 21.53
C ALA A 41 3.44 -5.64 20.07
N LEU A 42 4.35 -5.95 19.14
CA LEU A 42 4.14 -5.74 17.70
C LEU A 42 2.89 -6.47 17.19
N LYS A 43 2.72 -7.74 17.59
CA LYS A 43 1.55 -8.55 17.22
C LYS A 43 0.22 -7.98 17.73
N ILE A 44 0.19 -7.51 18.97
CA ILE A 44 -1.00 -6.90 19.56
C ILE A 44 -1.28 -5.55 18.86
N GLY A 45 -0.24 -4.74 18.69
CA GLY A 45 -0.33 -3.44 18.02
C GLY A 45 -0.89 -3.57 16.61
N ILE A 46 -0.39 -4.50 15.79
CA ILE A 46 -0.87 -4.64 14.41
C ILE A 46 -2.28 -5.21 14.32
N LYS A 47 -2.66 -6.08 15.26
CA LYS A 47 -4.06 -6.56 15.37
C LYS A 47 -5.01 -5.43 15.73
N ALA A 48 -4.64 -4.60 16.70
CA ALA A 48 -5.43 -3.45 17.10
C ALA A 48 -5.55 -2.44 15.97
N MET A 49 -4.43 -2.09 15.33
CA MET A 49 -4.38 -1.14 14.23
C MET A 49 -5.25 -1.60 13.05
N PHE A 50 -5.14 -2.87 12.65
CA PHE A 50 -5.97 -3.45 11.61
C PHE A 50 -7.46 -3.39 11.96
N ALA A 51 -7.83 -3.81 13.17
CA ALA A 51 -9.22 -3.81 13.64
C ALA A 51 -9.81 -2.39 13.63
N LEU A 52 -9.05 -1.40 14.10
CA LEU A 52 -9.44 0.01 14.07
C LEU A 52 -9.65 0.48 12.63
N CYS A 53 -8.73 0.16 11.70
CA CYS A 53 -8.80 0.60 10.30
C CYS A 53 -9.87 -0.08 9.44
N LEU A 54 -10.52 -1.15 9.91
CA LEU A 54 -11.67 -1.75 9.21
C LEU A 54 -12.79 -0.71 9.02
N ALA A 55 -13.03 0.10 10.04
CA ALA A 55 -13.93 1.23 10.00
C ALA A 55 -13.36 2.35 9.10
N LYS A 56 -14.11 2.80 8.07
CA LYS A 56 -13.60 3.83 7.13
C LYS A 56 -13.29 5.16 7.81
N GLN A 57 -14.10 5.52 8.82
CA GLN A 57 -14.03 6.77 9.57
C GLN A 57 -12.82 6.86 10.51
N THR A 58 -12.14 5.77 10.83
CA THR A 58 -10.95 5.81 11.70
C THR A 58 -9.65 5.94 10.90
N ARG A 59 -9.68 5.64 9.60
CA ARG A 59 -8.47 5.60 8.75
C ARG A 59 -7.76 6.94 8.67
N HIS A 60 -8.50 8.05 8.51
CA HIS A 60 -7.88 9.38 8.47
C HIS A 60 -7.19 9.71 9.80
N LYS A 61 -7.78 9.31 10.94
CA LYS A 61 -7.19 9.47 12.27
C LYS A 61 -5.96 8.61 12.45
N ALA A 62 -5.99 7.37 11.95
CA ALA A 62 -4.83 6.48 11.98
C ALA A 62 -3.66 7.09 11.18
N VAL A 63 -3.95 7.69 10.03
CA VAL A 63 -2.95 8.45 9.25
C VAL A 63 -2.42 9.63 10.04
N SER A 64 -3.30 10.45 10.65
CA SER A 64 -2.90 11.58 11.51
C SER A 64 -2.03 11.16 12.69
N ALA A 65 -2.26 9.98 13.26
CA ALA A 65 -1.44 9.42 14.33
C ALA A 65 -0.08 8.87 13.85
N GLY A 66 0.20 8.85 12.55
CA GLY A 66 1.46 8.35 11.99
C GLY A 66 1.47 6.85 11.67
N ALA A 67 0.31 6.22 11.49
CA ALA A 67 0.23 4.79 11.20
C ALA A 67 0.87 4.42 9.85
N ALA A 68 0.79 5.28 8.83
CA ALA A 68 1.33 4.99 7.50
C ALA A 68 2.84 4.69 7.53
N GLU A 69 3.64 5.65 7.99
CA GLU A 69 5.10 5.54 8.16
C GLU A 69 5.46 4.36 9.08
N THR A 70 4.82 4.30 10.26
CA THR A 70 5.11 3.26 11.25
C THR A 70 4.88 1.84 10.71
N LEU A 71 3.82 1.64 9.92
CA LEU A 71 3.53 0.33 9.32
C LEU A 71 4.56 -0.06 8.26
N VAL A 72 5.05 0.89 7.47
CA VAL A 72 6.08 0.63 6.45
C VAL A 72 7.41 0.27 7.13
N ASP A 73 7.81 1.05 8.13
CA ASP A 73 9.06 0.83 8.87
C ASP A 73 9.10 -0.50 9.63
N ARG A 74 7.97 -0.89 10.22
CA ARG A 74 7.87 -2.13 10.99
C ARG A 74 7.55 -3.36 10.15
N LEU A 75 7.19 -3.21 8.87
CA LEU A 75 6.81 -4.35 8.03
C LEU A 75 7.86 -5.49 8.02
N PRO A 76 9.18 -5.22 7.97
CA PRO A 76 10.21 -6.25 8.03
C PRO A 76 10.28 -7.02 9.35
N ASP A 77 9.75 -6.46 10.44
CA ASP A 77 9.82 -7.02 11.79
C ASP A 77 8.68 -8.01 12.09
N PHE A 78 7.65 -8.07 11.23
CA PHE A 78 6.49 -8.95 11.43
C PHE A 78 6.74 -10.37 10.91
N ASP A 79 6.15 -11.36 11.61
CA ASP A 79 6.00 -12.70 11.06
C ASP A 79 5.04 -12.70 9.86
N LYS A 80 4.96 -13.81 9.10
CA LYS A 80 4.12 -13.86 7.88
C LYS A 80 2.65 -13.51 8.14
N CYS A 81 2.09 -13.96 9.25
CA CYS A 81 0.68 -13.74 9.59
C CYS A 81 0.40 -12.28 9.98
N ASP A 82 1.35 -11.64 10.63
CA ASP A 82 1.27 -10.25 11.06
C ASP A 82 1.63 -9.29 9.90
N ALA A 83 2.55 -9.68 9.02
CA ALA A 83 2.87 -8.94 7.80
C ALA A 83 1.70 -8.91 6.80
N GLU A 84 0.97 -10.03 6.63
CA GLU A 84 -0.27 -10.04 5.84
C GLU A 84 -1.28 -9.00 6.37
N ARG A 85 -1.40 -8.90 7.69
CA ARG A 85 -2.32 -7.95 8.36
C ARG A 85 -1.85 -6.52 8.25
N ALA A 86 -0.55 -6.28 8.32
CA ALA A 86 0.05 -4.98 8.07
C ALA A 86 -0.22 -4.52 6.63
N LEU A 87 0.00 -5.40 5.64
CA LEU A 87 -0.32 -5.10 4.24
C LEU A 87 -1.81 -4.83 4.00
N ALA A 88 -2.69 -5.60 4.65
CA ALA A 88 -4.12 -5.32 4.62
C ALA A 88 -4.45 -3.93 5.18
N THR A 89 -3.79 -3.53 6.26
CA THR A 89 -3.94 -2.20 6.87
C THR A 89 -3.43 -1.10 5.95
N VAL A 90 -2.25 -1.26 5.36
CA VAL A 90 -1.68 -0.35 4.36
C VAL A 90 -2.64 -0.16 3.18
N GLU A 91 -3.18 -1.25 2.62
CA GLU A 91 -4.16 -1.16 1.52
C GLU A 91 -5.43 -0.41 1.95
N LEU A 92 -5.88 -0.56 3.20
CA LEU A 92 -7.03 0.21 3.72
C LEU A 92 -6.72 1.71 3.82
N LEU A 93 -5.51 2.08 4.26
CA LEU A 93 -5.05 3.47 4.35
C LEU A 93 -4.92 4.11 2.97
N CYS A 94 -4.46 3.39 1.95
CA CYS A 94 -4.44 3.87 0.56
C CYS A 94 -5.83 4.25 0.01
N ARG A 95 -6.94 3.79 0.64
CA ARG A 95 -8.31 4.11 0.19
C ARG A 95 -8.82 5.47 0.70
N VAL A 96 -8.02 6.20 1.49
CA VAL A 96 -8.30 7.59 1.86
C VAL A 96 -7.21 8.50 1.29
N PRO A 97 -7.53 9.73 0.81
CA PRO A 97 -6.55 10.60 0.16
C PRO A 97 -5.31 10.87 1.01
N SER A 98 -5.48 11.25 2.28
CA SER A 98 -4.37 11.53 3.20
C SER A 98 -3.48 10.32 3.46
N GLY A 99 -4.05 9.11 3.47
CA GLY A 99 -3.29 7.87 3.66
C GLY A 99 -2.50 7.49 2.41
N CYS A 100 -3.07 7.73 1.23
CA CYS A 100 -2.38 7.53 -0.04
C CYS A 100 -1.19 8.48 -0.17
N GLU A 101 -1.39 9.76 0.15
CA GLU A 101 -0.36 10.80 0.17
C GLU A 101 0.77 10.46 1.15
N ALA A 102 0.44 10.18 2.42
CA ALA A 102 1.44 9.84 3.44
C ALA A 102 2.26 8.59 3.08
N LEU A 103 1.66 7.61 2.41
CA LEU A 103 2.35 6.40 1.93
C LEU A 103 3.20 6.68 0.69
N ALA A 104 2.75 7.55 -0.22
CA ALA A 104 3.50 7.95 -1.40
C ALA A 104 4.75 8.78 -1.06
N ASP A 105 4.67 9.62 -0.02
CA ASP A 105 5.79 10.45 0.45
C ASP A 105 6.88 9.65 1.16
N HIS A 106 6.54 8.45 1.65
CA HIS A 106 7.48 7.62 2.38
C HIS A 106 8.33 6.76 1.41
N ALA A 107 9.63 7.09 1.33
CA ALA A 107 10.58 6.56 0.33
C ALA A 107 10.69 5.02 0.28
N LEU A 108 10.39 4.32 1.37
CA LEU A 108 10.47 2.86 1.42
C LEU A 108 9.17 2.15 0.98
N THR A 109 8.05 2.86 0.86
CA THR A 109 6.74 2.23 0.65
C THR A 109 6.71 1.41 -0.63
N VAL A 110 6.95 2.04 -1.77
CA VAL A 110 6.91 1.38 -3.09
C VAL A 110 7.89 0.21 -3.19
N PRO A 111 9.20 0.36 -2.93
CA PRO A 111 10.14 -0.75 -3.06
C PRO A 111 9.84 -1.90 -2.10
N LEU A 112 9.36 -1.60 -0.89
CA LEU A 112 8.99 -2.63 0.08
C LEU A 112 7.76 -3.42 -0.37
N LEU A 113 6.70 -2.73 -0.85
CA LEU A 113 5.51 -3.39 -1.39
C LEU A 113 5.86 -4.30 -2.57
N VAL A 114 6.65 -3.82 -3.52
CA VAL A 114 7.12 -4.64 -4.66
C VAL A 114 7.89 -5.86 -4.17
N LYS A 115 8.77 -5.69 -3.16
CA LYS A 115 9.54 -6.78 -2.58
C LYS A 115 8.67 -7.84 -1.91
N THR A 116 7.48 -7.51 -1.41
CA THR A 116 6.59 -8.46 -0.70
C THR A 116 5.73 -9.34 -1.61
N ILE A 117 5.57 -8.97 -2.89
CA ILE A 117 4.77 -9.71 -3.87
C ILE A 117 5.25 -11.18 -3.95
N LEU A 118 4.31 -12.13 -3.84
CA LEU A 118 4.55 -13.58 -3.88
C LEU A 118 5.47 -14.16 -2.77
N LYS A 119 5.81 -13.39 -1.72
CA LYS A 119 6.73 -13.86 -0.65
C LYS A 119 6.08 -14.21 0.68
N ILE A 120 4.89 -13.69 0.96
CA ILE A 120 4.22 -13.83 2.27
C ILE A 120 3.06 -14.83 2.17
N SER A 121 2.02 -14.46 1.44
CA SER A 121 0.82 -15.25 1.18
C SER A 121 0.08 -14.69 -0.04
N ASP A 122 -0.93 -15.41 -0.53
CA ASP A 122 -1.76 -14.93 -1.64
C ASP A 122 -2.55 -13.67 -1.28
N ARG A 123 -3.06 -13.62 -0.05
CA ARG A 123 -3.78 -12.45 0.47
C ARG A 123 -2.85 -11.25 0.64
N ALA A 124 -1.67 -11.46 1.21
CA ALA A 124 -0.66 -10.41 1.33
C ALA A 124 -0.28 -9.85 -0.04
N THR A 125 -0.13 -10.72 -1.05
CA THR A 125 0.15 -10.32 -2.42
C THR A 125 -1.00 -9.50 -3.02
N GLU A 126 -2.25 -9.91 -2.78
CA GLU A 126 -3.43 -9.16 -3.19
C GLU A 126 -3.50 -7.76 -2.56
N TYR A 127 -3.16 -7.63 -1.27
CA TYR A 127 -3.13 -6.36 -0.56
C TYR A 127 -2.01 -5.46 -1.06
N ALA A 128 -0.79 -5.99 -1.21
CA ALA A 128 0.35 -5.25 -1.74
C ALA A 128 0.12 -4.75 -3.18
N ALA A 129 -0.43 -5.60 -4.05
CA ALA A 129 -0.81 -5.20 -5.41
C ALA A 129 -1.90 -4.12 -5.41
N GLY A 130 -2.85 -4.18 -4.46
CA GLY A 130 -3.89 -3.17 -4.29
C GLY A 130 -3.33 -1.81 -3.85
N ALA A 131 -2.40 -1.82 -2.89
CA ALA A 131 -1.71 -0.62 -2.43
C ALA A 131 -0.86 0.01 -3.55
N LEU A 132 -0.08 -0.80 -4.27
CA LEU A 132 0.71 -0.34 -5.43
C LEU A 132 -0.17 0.28 -6.51
N LEU A 133 -1.32 -0.33 -6.82
CA LEU A 133 -2.27 0.21 -7.80
C LEU A 133 -2.81 1.58 -7.36
N ALA A 134 -3.15 1.75 -6.08
CA ALA A 134 -3.62 3.02 -5.55
C ALA A 134 -2.54 4.11 -5.63
N LEU A 135 -1.32 3.80 -5.19
CA LEU A 135 -0.19 4.74 -5.21
C LEU A 135 0.19 5.15 -6.64
N CYS A 136 0.34 4.18 -7.54
CA CYS A 136 0.68 4.45 -8.94
C CYS A 136 -0.42 5.21 -9.67
N SER A 137 -1.69 5.05 -9.28
CA SER A 137 -2.80 5.82 -9.86
C SER A 137 -2.79 7.28 -9.39
N ALA A 138 -2.22 7.56 -8.22
CA ALA A 138 -2.17 8.89 -7.63
C ALA A 138 -0.89 9.67 -7.96
N SER A 139 0.23 8.98 -8.25
CA SER A 139 1.54 9.62 -8.40
C SER A 139 2.40 8.96 -9.49
N GLU A 140 2.81 9.75 -10.49
CA GLU A 140 3.80 9.33 -11.49
C GLU A 140 5.18 9.03 -10.89
N ILE A 141 5.53 9.68 -9.77
CA ILE A 141 6.78 9.40 -9.06
C ILE A 141 6.75 7.96 -8.56
N CYS A 142 5.62 7.54 -7.95
CA CYS A 142 5.42 6.15 -7.52
C CYS A 142 5.46 5.18 -8.71
N GLN A 143 4.96 5.56 -9.89
CA GLN A 143 5.07 4.72 -11.10
C GLN A 143 6.54 4.48 -11.48
N ARG A 144 7.35 5.55 -11.56
CA ARG A 144 8.78 5.45 -11.90
C ARG A 144 9.54 4.63 -10.86
N GLU A 145 9.25 4.84 -9.58
CA GLU A 145 9.85 4.07 -8.49
C GLU A 145 9.45 2.59 -8.55
N ALA A 146 8.18 2.28 -8.82
CA ALA A 146 7.71 0.91 -8.92
C ALA A 146 8.39 0.19 -10.09
N VAL A 147 8.54 0.86 -11.24
CA VAL A 147 9.27 0.32 -12.40
C VAL A 147 10.73 0.05 -12.04
N ARG A 148 11.43 1.01 -11.42
CA ARG A 148 12.81 0.84 -10.95
C ARG A 148 12.95 -0.30 -9.93
N ALA A 149 11.94 -0.51 -9.09
CA ALA A 149 11.90 -1.60 -8.12
C ALA A 149 11.56 -2.97 -8.74
N GLY A 150 11.28 -3.04 -10.05
CA GLY A 150 10.99 -4.29 -10.76
C GLY A 150 9.53 -4.75 -10.68
N VAL A 151 8.58 -3.82 -10.49
CA VAL A 151 7.14 -4.15 -10.37
C VAL A 151 6.61 -4.91 -11.59
N LEU A 152 7.12 -4.62 -12.79
CA LEU A 152 6.65 -5.22 -14.03
C LEU A 152 6.85 -6.73 -14.04
N THR A 153 8.07 -7.17 -13.73
CA THR A 153 8.40 -8.59 -13.60
C THR A 153 7.55 -9.26 -12.51
N GLN A 154 7.39 -8.61 -11.35
CA GLN A 154 6.56 -9.14 -10.27
C GLN A 154 5.09 -9.30 -10.67
N MET A 155 4.51 -8.33 -11.39
CA MET A 155 3.11 -8.41 -11.83
C MET A 155 2.91 -9.46 -12.93
N LEU A 156 3.87 -9.62 -13.86
CA LEU A 156 3.82 -10.67 -14.88
C LEU A 156 3.85 -12.08 -14.25
N LEU A 157 4.74 -12.29 -13.27
CA LEU A 157 4.80 -13.54 -12.50
C LEU A 157 3.50 -13.77 -11.72
N LEU A 158 2.95 -12.73 -11.09
CA LEU A 158 1.69 -12.81 -10.36
C LEU A 158 0.52 -13.24 -11.26
N VAL A 159 0.42 -12.71 -12.48
CA VAL A 159 -0.63 -13.11 -13.43
C VAL A 159 -0.54 -14.61 -13.81
N GLN A 160 0.68 -15.15 -13.88
CA GLN A 160 0.94 -16.54 -14.26
C GLN A 160 0.89 -17.53 -13.08
N SER A 161 0.94 -17.03 -11.85
CA SER A 161 0.89 -17.85 -10.63
C SER A 161 -0.49 -18.46 -10.36
N ASP A 162 -0.60 -19.31 -9.33
CA ASP A 162 -1.88 -19.82 -8.80
C ASP A 162 -2.50 -18.91 -7.71
N CYS A 163 -2.06 -17.66 -7.62
CA CYS A 163 -2.59 -16.67 -6.67
C CYS A 163 -4.06 -16.31 -6.97
N THR A 164 -4.72 -15.56 -6.07
CA THR A 164 -6.16 -15.25 -6.21
C THR A 164 -6.50 -14.51 -7.49
N ASP A 165 -7.70 -14.74 -8.06
CA ASP A 165 -8.19 -14.00 -9.23
C ASP A 165 -8.25 -12.49 -8.99
N ARG A 166 -8.45 -12.07 -7.74
CA ARG A 166 -8.42 -10.66 -7.37
C ARG A 166 -7.02 -10.08 -7.41
N ALA A 167 -6.01 -10.83 -6.97
CA ALA A 167 -4.61 -10.43 -7.12
C ALA A 167 -4.22 -10.32 -8.60
N LYS A 168 -4.56 -11.33 -9.42
CA LYS A 168 -4.31 -11.31 -10.88
C LYS A 168 -4.95 -10.12 -11.59
N ARG A 169 -6.21 -9.81 -11.27
CA ARG A 169 -6.91 -8.64 -11.83
C ARG A 169 -6.21 -7.32 -11.48
N LYS A 170 -5.82 -7.13 -10.21
CA LYS A 170 -5.06 -5.94 -9.79
C LYS A 170 -3.72 -5.84 -10.52
N ALA A 171 -3.01 -6.96 -10.70
CA ALA A 171 -1.76 -7.01 -11.43
C ALA A 171 -1.93 -6.57 -12.90
N GLN A 172 -2.96 -7.07 -13.57
CA GLN A 172 -3.30 -6.66 -14.94
C GLN A 172 -3.66 -5.17 -15.04
N MET A 173 -4.40 -4.64 -14.06
CA MET A 173 -4.70 -3.20 -14.01
C MET A 173 -3.44 -2.37 -13.84
N LEU A 174 -2.53 -2.79 -12.95
CA LEU A 174 -1.27 -2.09 -12.71
C LEU A 174 -0.35 -2.14 -13.94
N LEU A 175 -0.25 -3.29 -14.62
CA LEU A 175 0.50 -3.41 -15.87
C LEU A 175 -0.03 -2.47 -16.96
N LYS A 176 -1.36 -2.35 -17.09
CA LYS A 176 -1.99 -1.42 -18.04
C LYS A 176 -1.69 0.04 -17.69
N LEU A 177 -1.73 0.38 -16.41
CA LEU A 177 -1.43 1.73 -15.92
C LEU A 177 0.03 2.12 -16.20
N LEU A 178 0.96 1.17 -16.04
CA LEU A 178 2.40 1.41 -16.20
C LEU A 178 2.90 1.26 -17.64
N ARG A 179 2.03 1.05 -18.63
CA ARG A 179 2.43 0.78 -20.02
C ARG A 179 3.38 1.86 -20.57
N ASP A 180 3.05 3.12 -20.31
CA ASP A 180 3.82 4.25 -20.85
C ASP A 180 5.06 4.56 -20.00
N SER A 181 5.20 3.89 -18.85
CA SER A 181 6.37 3.93 -17.96
C SER A 181 7.23 2.67 -18.07
N TRP A 182 6.94 1.76 -18.99
CA TRP A 182 7.81 0.61 -19.22
C TRP A 182 9.23 1.10 -19.52
N PRO A 183 10.26 0.42 -18.99
CA PRO A 183 11.60 0.69 -19.45
C PRO A 183 11.54 0.52 -20.96
N GLU A 184 11.92 1.56 -21.70
CA GLU A 184 12.14 1.40 -23.13
C GLU A 184 13.23 0.34 -23.26
N ASP A 185 12.81 -0.89 -23.58
CA ASP A 185 13.72 -1.83 -24.22
C ASP A 185 14.29 -1.04 -25.37
N SER A 186 15.60 -0.86 -25.36
CA SER A 186 16.38 -0.19 -26.39
C SER A 186 16.01 -0.75 -27.76
N ALA A 187 14.96 -0.21 -28.38
CA ALA A 187 14.64 -0.33 -29.79
C ALA A 187 15.51 0.67 -30.56
N GLY A 188 16.81 0.63 -30.27
CA GLY A 188 17.84 1.14 -31.13
C GLY A 188 18.34 -0.03 -31.97
N ASN A 189 18.25 0.13 -33.28
CA ASN A 189 18.88 -0.68 -34.33
C ASN A 189 18.14 -1.96 -34.79
N SER A 190 17.34 -1.80 -35.86
CA SER A 190 17.53 -2.59 -37.09
C SER A 190 16.70 -2.01 -38.25
N ASP A 191 17.03 -0.81 -38.72
CA ASP A 191 16.53 -0.26 -40.00
C ASP A 191 17.68 0.20 -40.92
N ASP A 192 18.83 -0.48 -40.86
CA ASP A 192 19.90 -0.35 -41.87
C ASP A 192 20.13 -1.72 -42.54
N TYR A 193 19.12 -2.20 -43.28
CA TYR A 193 19.39 -3.04 -44.45
C TYR A 193 19.47 -2.10 -45.66
N VAL A 194 20.61 -1.41 -45.76
CA VAL A 194 20.99 -0.72 -46.99
C VAL A 194 21.05 -1.76 -48.11
N TYR A 195 20.28 -1.48 -49.15
CA TYR A 195 20.26 -2.16 -50.44
C TYR A 195 21.71 -2.36 -50.92
N SER A 196 22.20 -3.61 -50.87
CA SER A 196 23.46 -3.95 -51.50
C SER A 196 23.25 -3.98 -53.02
N GLU A 197 23.37 -2.84 -53.67
CA GLU A 197 23.70 -2.78 -55.09
C GLU A 197 25.16 -3.25 -55.24
N VAL A 198 25.38 -4.47 -55.71
CA VAL A 198 26.62 -4.80 -56.41
C VAL A 198 26.29 -5.60 -57.69
N VAL A 199 26.60 -4.89 -58.77
CA VAL A 199 26.56 -5.10 -60.23
C VAL A 199 26.95 -6.50 -60.72
N PRO A 200 26.33 -7.01 -61.81
CA PRO A 200 26.74 -8.27 -62.44
C PRO A 200 28.06 -8.11 -63.23
N PHE A 201 28.91 -9.12 -63.14
CA PHE A 201 29.96 -9.43 -64.13
C PHE A 201 29.72 -10.85 -64.66
#